data_AF-A0A494XTT5-F1
#
_entry.id   AF-A0A494XTT5-F1
#
_cell.length_a   1.000
_cell.length_b   1.000
_cell.length_c   1.000
_cell.angle_alpha   90.00
_cell.angle_beta   90.00
_cell.angle_gamma   90.00
#
_symmetry.space_group_name_H-M   'P 1'
#
loop_
_entity.id
_entity.type
_entity.pdbx_description
1 polymer ?
#
loop_
_entity_poly.entity_id
_entity_poly.type
_entity_poly.pdbx_seq_one_letter_code
_entity_poly.pdbx_strand_id
1 'polypeptide(L)'
;MQRLQKLRRWLKYKYMMLIRAKGGASIVAMGFAIGLAIEMFTLPTLGFAFVLIFPLCYLLRGNLPAALIGFVFGKVIYIPMMYPNSKVGGWILPKHLSIQFPIFPEWVNHLLLTNLKLIVGGIVDGIILGLLCYFPIRYSLNAFKAKRKEKRKANRAKLDSIRLGE
;
A
#
# COMPACT_ATOMS: atom_id res chain seq x y z
N MET A 1 2.85 28.99 20.69
CA MET A 1 2.48 27.64 21.18
C MET A 1 1.03 27.20 20.90
N GLN A 2 0.02 28.09 20.91
CA GLN A 2 -1.39 27.72 20.69
C GLN A 2 -1.72 27.07 19.32
N ARG A 3 -1.00 27.42 18.24
CA ARG A 3 -1.22 26.86 16.89
C ARG A 3 -0.91 25.36 16.79
N LEU A 4 0.15 24.91 17.47
CA LEU A 4 0.55 23.49 17.51
C LEU A 4 -0.49 22.62 18.24
N GLN A 5 -1.09 23.14 19.31
CA GLN A 5 -2.13 22.43 20.05
C GLN A 5 -3.44 22.30 19.25
N LYS A 6 -3.82 23.35 18.49
CA LYS A 6 -4.95 23.30 17.55
C LYS A 6 -4.72 22.27 16.44
N LEU A 7 -3.52 22.25 15.86
CA LEU A 7 -3.15 21.28 14.82
C LEU A 7 -3.21 19.83 15.33
N ARG A 8 -2.61 19.57 16.50
CA ARG A 8 -2.65 18.24 17.14
C ARG A 8 -4.07 17.78 17.44
N ARG A 9 -4.94 18.67 17.93
CA ARG A 9 -6.36 18.35 18.18
C ARG A 9 -7.12 18.07 16.88
N TRP A 10 -6.90 18.87 15.84
CA TRP A 10 -7.52 18.68 14.54
C TRP A 10 -7.09 17.37 13.87
N LEU A 11 -5.79 17.06 13.90
CA LEU A 11 -5.24 15.78 13.41
C LEU A 11 -5.82 14.59 14.19
N LYS A 12 -5.90 14.70 15.51
CA LYS A 12 -6.54 13.67 16.36
C LYS A 12 -8.02 13.50 15.99
N TYR A 13 -8.73 14.58 15.68
CA TYR A 13 -10.13 14.53 15.27
C TYR A 13 -10.31 13.86 13.90
N LYS A 14 -9.52 14.24 12.89
CA LYS A 14 -9.49 13.59 11.56
C LYS A 14 -9.14 12.10 11.67
N TYR A 15 -8.16 11.75 12.50
CA TYR A 15 -7.78 10.37 12.81
C TYR A 15 -8.93 9.58 13.47
N MET A 16 -9.59 10.16 14.48
CA MET A 16 -10.74 9.52 15.13
C MET A 16 -11.94 9.36 14.18
N MET A 17 -12.18 10.34 13.30
CA MET A 17 -13.21 10.28 12.27
C MET A 17 -12.93 9.15 11.26
N LEU A 18 -11.68 9.02 10.77
CA LEU A 18 -11.25 7.91 9.91
C LEU A 18 -11.41 6.54 10.57
N ILE A 19 -11.11 6.42 11.86
CA ILE A 19 -11.23 5.15 12.59
C ILE A 19 -12.70 4.77 12.82
N ARG A 20 -13.57 5.75 13.07
CA ARG A 20 -15.00 5.54 13.36
C ARG A 20 -15.88 5.45 12.11
N ALA A 21 -15.44 5.96 10.96
CA ALA A 21 -16.18 5.84 9.71
C ALA A 21 -16.31 4.37 9.27
N LYS A 22 -17.53 3.96 8.89
CA LYS A 22 -17.77 2.71 8.17
C LYS A 22 -16.85 2.71 6.94
N GLY A 23 -15.95 1.72 6.84
CA GLY A 23 -14.95 1.64 5.74
C GLY A 23 -13.52 2.08 6.08
N GLY A 24 -13.23 2.59 7.29
CA GLY A 24 -11.86 3.04 7.61
C GLY A 24 -10.78 1.93 7.56
N ALA A 25 -11.15 0.66 7.76
CA ALA A 25 -10.21 -0.46 7.56
C ALA A 25 -9.93 -0.74 6.08
N SER A 26 -10.95 -0.55 5.22
CA SER A 26 -10.82 -0.70 3.78
C SER A 26 -9.95 0.39 3.18
N ILE A 27 -10.07 1.65 3.62
CA ILE A 27 -9.22 2.77 3.20
C ILE A 27 -7.73 2.51 3.53
N VAL A 28 -7.46 1.97 4.72
CA VAL A 28 -6.09 1.61 5.14
C VAL A 28 -5.56 0.40 4.36
N ALA A 29 -6.38 -0.64 4.20
CA ALA A 29 -6.01 -1.81 3.39
C ALA A 29 -5.76 -1.44 1.92
N MET A 30 -6.56 -0.55 1.36
CA MET A 30 -6.39 -0.02 0.00
C MET A 30 -5.07 0.74 -0.12
N GLY A 31 -4.77 1.63 0.83
CA GLY A 31 -3.48 2.32 0.88
C GLY A 31 -2.33 1.33 0.87
N PHE A 32 -2.33 0.35 1.80
CA PHE A 32 -1.31 -0.69 1.87
C PHE A 32 -1.15 -1.46 0.55
N ALA A 33 -2.26 -1.90 -0.06
CA ALA A 33 -2.26 -2.59 -1.34
C ALA A 33 -1.65 -1.76 -2.47
N ILE A 34 -1.96 -0.46 -2.54
CA ILE A 34 -1.39 0.46 -3.54
C ILE A 34 0.12 0.55 -3.37
N GLY A 35 0.60 0.76 -2.14
CA GLY A 35 2.03 0.86 -1.87
C GLY A 35 2.80 -0.40 -2.21
N LEU A 36 2.22 -1.55 -1.87
CA LEU A 36 2.78 -2.87 -2.18
C LEU A 36 2.83 -3.10 -3.70
N ALA A 37 1.74 -2.80 -4.40
CA ALA A 37 1.62 -3.00 -5.85
C ALA A 37 2.61 -2.12 -6.62
N ILE A 38 2.74 -0.85 -6.22
CA ILE A 38 3.70 0.08 -6.84
C ILE A 38 5.13 -0.42 -6.66
N GLU A 39 5.46 -0.95 -5.48
CA GLU A 39 6.83 -1.42 -5.22
C GLU A 39 7.26 -2.57 -6.14
N MET A 40 6.32 -3.38 -6.63
CA MET A 40 6.62 -4.51 -7.51
C MET A 40 7.21 -4.13 -8.86
N PHE A 41 7.11 -2.86 -9.29
CA PHE A 41 7.72 -2.39 -10.54
C PHE A 41 8.57 -1.13 -10.39
N THR A 42 8.71 -0.55 -9.19
CA THR A 42 9.46 0.71 -9.02
C THR A 42 10.97 0.57 -8.87
N LEU A 43 11.51 -0.59 -8.53
CA LEU A 43 12.97 -0.77 -8.45
C LEU A 43 13.70 -0.48 -9.79
N PRO A 44 13.17 -0.91 -10.95
CA PRO A 44 13.64 -0.46 -12.26
C PRO A 44 13.55 1.06 -12.53
N THR A 45 12.67 1.77 -11.81
CA THR A 45 12.31 3.17 -12.12
C THR A 45 13.07 4.22 -11.29
N LEU A 46 14.10 3.83 -10.53
CA LEU A 46 15.02 4.74 -9.82
C LEU A 46 14.35 5.83 -8.94
N GLY A 47 13.25 5.50 -8.26
CA GLY A 47 12.64 6.39 -7.24
C GLY A 47 11.37 7.14 -7.66
N PHE A 48 10.80 6.85 -8.83
CA PHE A 48 9.50 7.41 -9.26
C PHE A 48 8.27 6.90 -8.48
N ALA A 49 8.46 6.09 -7.44
CA ALA A 49 7.37 5.51 -6.67
C ALA A 49 6.39 6.54 -6.09
N PHE A 50 6.90 7.63 -5.53
CA PHE A 50 6.05 8.66 -4.95
C PHE A 50 5.13 9.32 -5.98
N VAL A 51 5.63 9.53 -7.21
CA VAL A 51 4.84 10.10 -8.32
C VAL A 51 3.62 9.24 -8.63
N LEU A 52 3.69 7.93 -8.38
CA LEU A 52 2.56 7.01 -8.56
C LEU A 52 1.72 6.83 -7.29
N ILE A 53 2.35 6.74 -6.10
CA ILE A 53 1.65 6.49 -4.84
C ILE A 53 0.66 7.61 -4.53
N PHE A 54 1.05 8.89 -4.71
CA PHE A 54 0.20 10.03 -4.37
C PHE A 54 -1.09 10.08 -5.21
N PRO A 55 -1.05 10.05 -6.56
CA PRO A 55 -2.24 10.04 -7.39
C PRO A 55 -3.11 8.80 -7.17
N LEU A 56 -2.52 7.61 -7.06
CA LEU A 56 -3.31 6.38 -6.85
C LEU A 56 -4.00 6.39 -5.49
N CYS A 57 -3.33 6.85 -4.42
CA CYS A 57 -3.98 7.00 -3.12
C CYS A 57 -5.13 7.99 -3.16
N TYR A 58 -5.00 9.09 -3.91
CA TYR A 58 -6.08 10.06 -4.09
C TYR A 58 -7.25 9.45 -4.88
N LEU A 59 -6.98 8.82 -6.02
CA LEU A 59 -7.97 8.25 -6.92
C LEU A 59 -8.76 7.10 -6.28
N LEU A 60 -8.05 6.15 -5.66
CA LEU A 60 -8.63 4.96 -5.02
C LEU A 60 -9.04 5.21 -3.57
N ARG A 61 -8.93 6.47 -3.09
CA ARG A 61 -9.25 6.88 -1.71
C ARG A 61 -8.52 6.05 -0.66
N GLY A 62 -7.25 5.72 -0.92
CA GLY A 62 -6.35 4.99 -0.02
C GLY A 62 -5.71 5.88 1.04
N ASN A 63 -5.31 5.29 2.17
CA ASN A 63 -4.54 5.99 3.19
C ASN A 63 -3.06 6.09 2.82
N LEU A 64 -2.56 7.31 2.62
CA LEU A 64 -1.15 7.54 2.25
C LEU A 64 -0.13 6.92 3.24
N PRO A 65 -0.22 7.13 4.57
CA PRO A 65 0.66 6.44 5.52
C PRO A 65 0.65 4.92 5.39
N ALA A 66 -0.52 4.32 5.18
CA ALA A 66 -0.64 2.88 4.97
C ALA A 66 0.03 2.45 3.66
N ALA A 67 -0.04 3.26 2.60
CA ALA A 67 0.69 3.02 1.35
C ALA A 67 2.19 3.06 1.55
N LEU A 68 2.73 4.00 2.32
CA LEU A 68 4.15 4.01 2.63
C LEU A 68 4.59 2.76 3.40
N ILE A 69 3.75 2.25 4.32
CA ILE A 69 4.01 0.98 5.01
C ILE A 69 4.00 -0.19 4.02
N GLY A 70 3.00 -0.25 3.13
CA GLY A 70 2.91 -1.27 2.08
C GLY A 70 4.11 -1.24 1.13
N PHE A 71 4.59 -0.05 0.79
CA PHE A 71 5.77 0.17 -0.02
C PHE A 71 7.05 -0.35 0.64
N VAL A 72 7.28 -0.01 1.91
CA VAL A 72 8.43 -0.52 2.68
C VAL A 72 8.35 -2.04 2.84
N PHE A 73 7.15 -2.58 3.08
CA PHE A 73 6.95 -4.03 3.14
C PHE A 73 7.18 -4.71 1.79
N GLY A 74 6.80 -4.04 0.69
CA GLY A 74 7.07 -4.46 -0.68
C GLY A 74 8.56 -4.70 -0.93
N LYS A 75 9.46 -3.87 -0.36
CA LYS A 75 10.91 -4.08 -0.49
C LYS A 75 11.39 -5.42 0.03
N VAL A 76 10.82 -5.87 1.15
CA VAL A 76 11.18 -7.17 1.75
C VAL A 76 10.68 -8.32 0.88
N ILE A 77 9.51 -8.17 0.25
CA ILE A 77 8.89 -9.19 -0.61
C ILE A 77 9.42 -9.14 -2.05
N TYR A 78 10.06 -8.04 -2.46
CA TYR A 78 10.43 -7.85 -3.86
C TYR A 78 11.43 -8.90 -4.35
N ILE A 79 12.43 -9.26 -3.53
CA ILE A 79 13.47 -10.23 -3.92
C ILE A 79 12.85 -11.56 -4.40
N PRO A 80 11.97 -12.23 -3.62
CA PRO A 80 11.30 -13.44 -4.11
C PRO A 80 10.33 -13.16 -5.26
N MET A 81 9.74 -11.98 -5.35
CA MET A 81 8.84 -11.60 -6.46
C MET A 81 9.56 -11.25 -7.77
N MET A 82 10.86 -11.03 -7.77
CA MET A 82 11.61 -10.69 -8.98
C MET A 82 11.56 -11.81 -10.04
N TYR A 83 11.55 -13.07 -9.61
CA TYR A 83 11.40 -14.23 -10.49
C TYR A 83 10.05 -14.28 -11.21
N PRO A 84 8.89 -14.27 -10.51
CA PRO A 84 7.58 -14.23 -11.17
C PRO A 84 7.41 -12.96 -12.03
N ASN A 85 7.83 -11.78 -11.55
CA ASN A 85 7.77 -10.55 -12.34
C ASN A 85 8.49 -10.70 -13.69
N SER A 86 9.70 -11.27 -13.70
CA SER A 86 10.44 -11.48 -14.94
C SER A 86 9.76 -12.48 -15.88
N LYS A 87 9.16 -13.54 -15.31
CA LYS A 87 8.48 -14.60 -16.06
C LYS A 87 7.19 -14.11 -16.70
N VAL A 88 6.35 -13.41 -15.94
CA VAL A 88 5.11 -12.80 -16.40
C VAL A 88 5.42 -11.71 -17.44
N GLY A 89 6.42 -10.87 -17.16
CA GLY A 89 6.91 -9.88 -18.13
C GLY A 89 7.35 -10.50 -19.45
N GLY A 90 8.07 -11.63 -19.40
CA GLY A 90 8.50 -12.37 -20.59
C GLY A 90 7.39 -13.12 -21.34
N TRP A 91 6.24 -13.39 -20.70
CA TRP A 91 5.05 -13.91 -21.38
C TRP A 91 4.28 -12.82 -22.11
N ILE A 92 4.27 -11.61 -21.57
CA ILE A 92 3.56 -10.46 -22.15
C ILE A 92 4.41 -9.81 -23.25
N LEU A 93 5.73 -9.70 -23.06
CA LEU A 93 6.62 -9.14 -24.07
C LEU A 93 6.97 -10.16 -25.16
N PRO A 94 6.91 -9.78 -26.44
CA PRO A 94 7.32 -10.66 -27.52
C PRO A 94 8.81 -11.02 -27.43
N LYS A 95 9.16 -12.29 -27.70
CA LYS A 95 10.55 -12.77 -27.67
C LYS A 95 11.46 -12.09 -28.70
N HIS A 96 10.89 -11.54 -29.77
CA HIS A 96 11.59 -10.85 -30.85
C HIS A 96 11.74 -9.34 -30.59
N LEU A 97 11.34 -8.84 -29.42
CA LEU A 97 11.57 -7.45 -29.03
C LEU A 97 13.05 -7.27 -28.67
N SER A 98 13.91 -7.19 -29.69
CA SER A 98 15.29 -6.75 -29.56
C SER A 98 15.33 -5.25 -29.81
N ILE A 99 15.42 -4.47 -28.74
CA ILE A 99 15.70 -3.03 -28.83
C ILE A 99 17.16 -2.91 -29.24
N GLN A 100 17.45 -3.08 -30.52
CA GLN A 100 18.76 -2.76 -31.09
C GLN A 100 18.68 -1.30 -31.54
N PHE A 101 18.74 -0.37 -30.59
CA PHE A 101 19.06 0.99 -30.96
C PHE A 101 20.56 1.00 -31.29
N PRO A 102 20.97 1.20 -32.56
CA PRO A 102 22.38 1.18 -32.95
C PRO A 102 23.20 2.31 -32.30
N ILE A 103 22.51 3.23 -31.62
CA ILE A 103 23.07 4.38 -30.90
C ILE A 103 23.54 3.98 -29.49
N PHE A 104 22.99 2.90 -28.91
CA PHE A 104 23.29 2.49 -27.54
C PHE A 104 24.15 1.22 -27.48
N PRO A 105 25.09 1.11 -26.53
CA PRO A 105 25.86 -0.10 -26.31
C PRO A 105 24.98 -1.34 -26.04
N GLU A 106 25.45 -2.52 -26.43
CA GLU A 106 24.75 -3.81 -26.24
C GLU A 106 24.28 -4.03 -24.79
N TRP A 107 25.12 -3.67 -23.82
CA TRP A 107 24.81 -3.79 -22.39
C TRP A 107 23.64 -2.88 -21.95
N VAL A 108 23.48 -1.70 -22.57
CA VAL A 108 22.36 -0.78 -22.33
C VAL A 108 21.08 -1.37 -22.90
N ASN A 109 21.13 -1.93 -24.11
CA ASN A 109 19.98 -2.55 -24.75
C ASN A 109 19.46 -3.76 -23.93
N HIS A 110 20.38 -4.61 -23.43
CA HIS A 110 20.03 -5.71 -22.52
C HIS A 110 19.46 -5.24 -21.18
N LEU A 111 20.02 -4.16 -20.60
CA LEU A 111 19.53 -3.57 -19.37
C LEU A 111 18.11 -3.01 -19.55
N LEU A 112 17.84 -2.29 -20.64
CA LEU A 112 16.52 -1.74 -20.96
C LEU A 112 15.46 -2.83 -21.10
N LEU A 113 15.77 -3.90 -21.85
CA LEU A 113 14.86 -5.03 -22.03
C LEU A 113 14.55 -5.76 -20.72
N THR A 114 15.54 -5.91 -19.85
CA THR A 114 15.37 -6.57 -18.54
C THR A 114 14.51 -5.71 -17.61
N ASN A 115 14.77 -4.41 -17.55
CA ASN A 115 13.95 -3.46 -16.79
C ASN A 115 12.51 -3.42 -17.30
N LEU A 116 12.31 -3.45 -18.62
CA LEU A 116 10.97 -3.44 -19.21
C LEU A 116 10.18 -4.71 -18.85
N LYS A 117 10.81 -5.89 -18.91
CA LYS A 117 10.18 -7.15 -18.46
C LYS A 117 9.80 -7.09 -16.99
N LEU A 118 10.70 -6.60 -16.14
CA LEU A 118 10.45 -6.44 -14.70
C LEU A 118 9.31 -5.45 -14.42
N ILE A 119 9.23 -4.34 -15.16
CA ILE A 119 8.15 -3.36 -15.02
C ILE A 119 6.81 -3.98 -15.41
N VAL A 120 6.73 -4.60 -16.59
CA VAL A 120 5.48 -5.15 -17.11
C VAL A 120 4.97 -6.28 -16.22
N GLY A 121 5.82 -7.23 -15.85
CA GLY A 121 5.40 -8.29 -14.95
C GLY A 121 5.13 -7.79 -13.53
N GLY A 122 5.93 -6.84 -13.04
CA GLY A 122 5.73 -6.21 -11.73
C GLY A 122 4.41 -5.43 -11.62
N ILE A 123 3.91 -4.85 -12.71
CA ILE A 123 2.56 -4.24 -12.74
C ILE A 123 1.49 -5.32 -12.54
N VAL A 124 1.58 -6.43 -13.28
CA VAL A 124 0.59 -7.51 -13.22
C VAL A 124 0.63 -8.19 -11.86
N ASP A 125 1.80 -8.66 -11.44
CA ASP A 125 2.01 -9.35 -10.16
C ASP A 125 1.75 -8.39 -8.98
N GLY A 126 2.07 -7.11 -9.13
CA GLY A 126 1.75 -6.06 -8.14
C GLY A 126 0.25 -5.88 -7.94
N ILE A 127 -0.55 -5.85 -9.01
CA ILE A 127 -2.02 -5.79 -8.90
C ILE A 127 -2.55 -7.04 -8.21
N ILE A 128 -2.09 -8.23 -8.62
CA ILE A 128 -2.52 -9.50 -8.04
C ILE A 128 -2.17 -9.54 -6.54
N LEU A 129 -0.92 -9.26 -6.20
CA LEU A 129 -0.43 -9.28 -4.82
C LEU A 129 -1.11 -8.22 -3.96
N GLY A 130 -1.31 -7.01 -4.50
CA GLY A 130 -2.04 -5.93 -3.84
C GLY A 130 -3.48 -6.34 -3.50
N LEU A 131 -4.19 -6.95 -4.45
CA LEU A 131 -5.53 -7.48 -4.24
C LEU A 131 -5.54 -8.61 -3.20
N LEU A 132 -4.59 -9.55 -3.29
CA LEU A 132 -4.45 -10.64 -2.32
C LEU A 132 -4.20 -10.11 -0.90
N CYS A 133 -3.34 -9.10 -0.73
CA CYS A 133 -3.03 -8.49 0.56
C CYS A 133 -4.15 -7.57 1.08
N TYR A 134 -5.01 -7.04 0.22
CA TYR A 134 -6.12 -6.16 0.64
C TYR A 134 -7.07 -6.86 1.61
N PHE A 135 -7.45 -8.12 1.34
CA PHE A 135 -8.37 -8.89 2.18
C PHE A 135 -7.86 -9.17 3.60
N PRO A 136 -6.67 -9.76 3.82
CA PRO A 136 -6.17 -10.06 5.15
C PRO A 136 -5.90 -8.79 5.96
N ILE A 137 -5.41 -7.72 5.33
CA ILE A 137 -5.22 -6.43 6.01
C ILE A 137 -6.56 -5.84 6.44
N ARG A 138 -7.56 -5.85 5.55
CA ARG A 138 -8.92 -5.37 5.87
C ARG A 138 -9.55 -6.19 7.00
N TYR A 139 -9.44 -7.52 6.95
CA TYR A 139 -9.97 -8.42 7.98
C TYR A 139 -9.31 -8.17 9.34
N SER A 140 -7.97 -8.14 9.36
CA SER A 140 -7.17 -7.90 10.57
C SER A 140 -7.55 -6.57 11.22
N LEU A 141 -7.60 -5.49 10.43
CA LEU A 141 -7.98 -4.16 10.93
C LEU A 141 -9.41 -4.11 11.47
N ASN A 142 -10.35 -4.83 10.85
CA ASN A 142 -11.71 -4.93 11.35
C ASN A 142 -11.78 -5.67 12.69
N ALA A 143 -11.06 -6.78 12.84
CA ALA A 143 -10.96 -7.53 14.09
C ALA A 143 -10.38 -6.65 15.23
N PHE A 144 -9.32 -5.89 14.96
CA PHE A 144 -8.75 -4.94 15.92
C PHE A 144 -9.70 -3.79 16.28
N LYS A 145 -10.56 -3.36 15.36
CA LYS A 145 -11.60 -2.35 15.64
C LYS A 145 -12.72 -2.92 16.51
N ALA A 146 -13.15 -4.15 16.25
CA ALA A 146 -14.19 -4.84 17.03
C ALA A 146 -13.77 -4.99 18.50
N LYS A 147 -12.59 -5.56 18.75
CA LYS A 147 -12.04 -5.70 20.12
C LYS A 147 -11.95 -4.38 20.88
N ARG A 148 -11.53 -3.30 20.21
CA ARG A 148 -11.47 -1.95 20.82
C ARG A 148 -12.86 -1.38 21.15
N LYS A 149 -13.88 -1.69 20.34
CA LYS A 149 -15.25 -1.27 20.58
C LYS A 149 -15.83 -1.97 21.81
N GLU A 150 -15.57 -3.27 21.94
CA GLU A 150 -15.98 -4.08 23.11
C GLU A 150 -15.34 -3.57 24.40
N LYS A 151 -14.02 -3.33 24.40
CA LYS A 151 -13.33 -2.80 25.59
C LYS A 151 -13.86 -1.43 26.03
N ARG A 152 -14.26 -0.58 25.08
CA ARG A 152 -14.90 0.72 25.39
C ARG A 152 -16.31 0.58 25.96
N LYS A 153 -17.10 -0.39 25.47
CA LYS A 153 -18.42 -0.69 26.03
C LYS A 153 -18.30 -1.23 27.45
N ALA A 154 -17.38 -2.17 27.69
CA ALA A 154 -17.11 -2.72 29.01
C ALA A 154 -16.66 -1.63 30.01
N ASN A 155 -15.79 -0.72 29.59
CA ASN A 155 -15.36 0.39 30.45
C ASN A 155 -16.49 1.39 30.73
N ARG A 156 -17.41 1.64 29.79
CA ARG A 156 -18.59 2.48 30.05
C ARG A 156 -19.55 1.81 31.02
N ALA A 157 -19.87 0.53 30.82
CA ALA A 157 -20.74 -0.22 31.72
C ALA A 157 -20.21 -0.24 33.17
N LYS A 158 -18.88 -0.35 33.35
CA LYS A 158 -18.25 -0.23 34.67
C LYS A 158 -18.38 1.17 35.30
N LEU A 159 -18.29 2.23 34.51
CA LEU A 159 -18.51 3.59 35.02
C LEU A 159 -19.97 3.84 35.40
N ASP A 160 -20.90 3.34 34.59
CA ASP A 160 -22.34 3.50 34.82
C ASP A 160 -22.78 2.71 36.06
N SER A 161 -22.20 1.52 36.31
CA SER A 161 -22.47 0.75 37.54
C SER A 161 -21.95 1.42 38.82
N ILE A 162 -20.82 2.15 38.74
CA ILE A 162 -20.29 2.90 39.88
C ILE A 162 -21.20 4.10 40.21
N ARG A 163 -21.72 4.79 39.20
CA ARG A 163 -22.62 5.94 39.36
C ARG A 163 -24.02 5.62 39.89
N LEU A 164 -24.48 4.39 39.71
CA LEU A 164 -25.81 3.94 40.15
C LEU A 164 -25.77 3.26 41.53
N GLY A 165 -24.57 3.01 42.07
CA GLY A 165 -24.35 2.46 43.41
C GLY A 165 -24.01 3.51 44.47
N GLU A 166 -24.02 4.80 44.10
CA GLU A 166 -24.04 5.98 44.98
C GLU A 166 -25.45 6.59 44.95
#